data_AF-F3GJF2-F1
#
_entry.id   AF-F3GJF2-F1
#
_cell.length_a   1.000
_cell.length_b   1.000
_cell.length_c   1.000
_cell.angle_alpha   90.00
_cell.angle_beta   90.00
_cell.angle_gamma   90.00
#
_symmetry.space_group_name_H-M   'P 1'
#
loop_
_entity.id
_entity.type
_entity.pdbx_description
1 polymer ?
#
loop_
_entity_poly.entity_id
_entity_poly.type
_entity_poly.pdbx_seq_one_letter_code
_entity_poly.pdbx_strand_id
1 'polypeptide(L)'
;PFTAIDARTTRDLLQLVRAWHGQGRTVIAVLHDIEQVRQHFPQTLLMAREAIAWGETAQVLSVANLRKARNMAEYWSPDALLCDAEDDA
;
A
#
# COMPACT_ATOMS: atom_id res chain seq x y z
N PRO A 1 1.67 -9.27 -0.38
CA PRO A 1 1.59 -10.29 -1.47
C PRO A 1 2.52 -10.07 -2.70
N PHE A 2 3.50 -9.16 -2.66
CA PHE A 2 4.54 -9.02 -3.72
C PHE A 2 5.97 -9.14 -3.18
N THR A 3 6.13 -9.61 -1.94
CA THR A 3 7.43 -10.09 -1.46
C THR A 3 7.81 -11.29 -2.33
N ALA A 4 8.85 -11.13 -3.15
CA ALA A 4 9.41 -12.09 -4.12
C ALA A 4 8.89 -12.06 -5.58
N ILE A 5 8.17 -11.03 -6.04
CA ILE A 5 7.88 -10.86 -7.47
C ILE A 5 8.91 -9.90 -8.11
N ASP A 6 9.74 -10.45 -9.00
CA ASP A 6 10.78 -9.76 -9.76
C ASP A 6 10.20 -8.59 -10.59
N ALA A 7 10.96 -7.50 -10.73
CA ALA A 7 10.50 -6.24 -11.32
C ALA A 7 9.96 -6.38 -12.76
N ARG A 8 10.35 -7.45 -13.47
CA ARG A 8 9.81 -7.79 -14.79
C ARG A 8 8.36 -8.27 -14.72
N THR A 9 8.07 -9.22 -13.83
CA THR A 9 6.72 -9.76 -13.65
C THR A 9 5.76 -8.69 -13.11
N THR A 10 6.26 -7.76 -12.29
CA THR A 10 5.45 -6.62 -11.82
C THR A 10 5.00 -5.72 -12.97
N ARG A 11 5.83 -5.47 -13.99
CA ARG A 11 5.42 -4.69 -15.17
C ARG A 11 4.33 -5.38 -15.97
N ASP A 12 4.44 -6.69 -16.18
CA ASP A 12 3.44 -7.47 -16.92
C ASP A 12 2.12 -7.50 -16.16
N LEU A 13 2.16 -7.64 -14.83
CA LEU A 13 0.98 -7.53 -13.97
C LEU A 13 0.36 -6.13 -14.01
N LEU A 14 1.17 -5.07 -14.00
CA LEU A 14 0.67 -3.70 -14.10
C LEU A 14 -0.04 -3.42 -15.44
N GLN A 15 0.43 -4.01 -16.55
CA GLN A 15 -0.27 -3.92 -17.82
C GLN A 15 -1.65 -4.59 -17.75
N LEU A 16 -1.73 -5.77 -17.13
CA LEU A 16 -3.00 -6.47 -16.93
C LEU A 16 -3.96 -5.68 -16.02
N VAL A 17 -3.44 -5.08 -14.95
CA VAL A 17 -4.21 -4.22 -14.04
C VAL A 17 -4.76 -3.01 -14.78
N ARG A 18 -3.96 -2.34 -15.62
CA ARG A 18 -4.43 -1.22 -16.47
C ARG A 18 -5.53 -1.68 -17.42
N ALA A 19 -5.38 -2.86 -18.04
CA ALA A 19 -6.38 -3.41 -18.95
C ALA A 19 -7.71 -3.70 -18.23
N TRP A 20 -7.66 -4.34 -17.05
CA TRP A 20 -8.85 -4.61 -16.23
C TRP A 20 -9.52 -3.34 -15.73
N HIS A 21 -8.74 -2.34 -15.34
CA HIS A 21 -9.28 -1.04 -14.95
C HIS A 21 -10.01 -0.37 -16.12
N GLY A 22 -9.43 -0.41 -17.33
CA GLY A 22 -10.09 0.08 -18.56
C GLY A 22 -11.36 -0.68 -18.94
N GLN A 23 -11.53 -1.92 -18.46
CA GLN A 23 -12.76 -2.71 -18.61
C GLN A 23 -13.81 -2.42 -17.52
N GLY A 24 -13.56 -1.46 -16.61
CA GLY A 24 -14.48 -1.13 -15.51
C GLY A 24 -14.44 -2.12 -14.35
N ARG A 25 -13.42 -2.99 -14.27
CA ARG A 25 -13.24 -3.90 -13.12
C ARG A 25 -12.62 -3.15 -11.94
N THR A 26 -13.08 -3.45 -10.73
CA THR A 26 -12.43 -2.99 -9.49
C THR A 26 -11.22 -3.85 -9.20
N VAL A 27 -10.04 -3.21 -9.11
CA VAL A 27 -8.77 -3.90 -8.83
C VAL A 27 -8.14 -3.29 -7.59
N ILE A 28 -7.75 -4.14 -6.65
CA ILE A 28 -7.03 -3.74 -5.43
C ILE A 28 -5.63 -4.36 -5.49
N ALA A 29 -4.60 -3.52 -5.37
CA ALA A 29 -3.20 -3.95 -5.37
C ALA A 29 -2.48 -3.39 -4.14
N VAL A 30 -1.62 -4.20 -3.52
CA VAL A 30 -0.82 -3.82 -2.35
C VAL A 30 0.65 -3.79 -2.76
N LEU A 31 1.24 -2.61 -2.88
CA LEU A 31 2.58 -2.39 -3.41
C LEU A 31 3.47 -1.68 -2.39
N HIS A 32 4.78 -1.95 -2.44
CA HIS A 32 5.78 -1.28 -1.59
C HIS A 32 6.56 -0.19 -2.34
N ASP A 33 6.59 -0.24 -3.68
CA ASP A 33 7.27 0.75 -4.52
C ASP A 33 6.35 1.95 -4.78
N ILE A 34 6.65 3.06 -4.09
CA ILE A 34 5.90 4.31 -4.17
C ILE A 34 5.92 4.92 -5.58
N GLU A 35 7.02 4.77 -6.33
CA GLU A 35 7.13 5.35 -7.66
C GLU A 35 6.24 4.60 -8.66
N GLN A 36 6.17 3.27 -8.55
CA GLN A 36 5.22 2.49 -9.34
C GLN A 36 3.76 2.87 -9.04
N VAL A 37 3.42 3.10 -7.77
CA VAL A 37 2.06 3.53 -7.40
C VAL A 37 1.73 4.87 -8.07
N ARG A 38 2.62 5.86 -7.99
CA ARG A 38 2.44 7.18 -8.61
C ARG A 38 2.16 7.11 -10.11
N GLN A 39 2.83 6.21 -10.82
CA GLN A 39 2.74 6.13 -12.27
C GLN A 39 1.54 5.34 -12.79
N HIS A 40 0.95 4.46 -11.97
CA HIS A 40 -0.01 3.44 -12.44
C HIS A 40 -1.39 3.52 -11.78
N PHE A 41 -1.49 4.09 -10.58
CA PHE A 41 -2.74 4.05 -9.81
C PHE A 41 -3.26 5.48 -9.59
N PRO A 42 -4.49 5.79 -10.02
CA PRO A 42 -5.09 7.11 -9.79
C PRO A 42 -5.47 7.32 -8.32
N GLN A 43 -5.92 6.27 -7.63
CA GLN A 43 -6.28 6.32 -6.21
C GLN A 43 -5.39 5.39 -5.37
N THR A 44 -5.06 5.82 -4.15
CA THR A 44 -4.18 5.07 -3.23
C THR A 44 -4.70 5.15 -1.78
N LEU A 45 -4.52 4.05 -1.04
CA LEU A 45 -4.57 4.02 0.43
C LEU A 45 -3.15 4.00 0.97
N LEU A 46 -2.77 5.02 1.74
CA LEU A 46 -1.53 4.98 2.52
C LEU A 46 -1.86 4.54 3.94
N MET A 47 -1.17 3.50 4.41
CA MET A 47 -1.33 2.97 5.77
C MET A 47 0.03 2.73 6.43
N ALA A 48 0.11 3.02 7.73
CA ALA A 48 1.20 2.58 8.61
C ALA A 48 0.62 2.34 10.00
N ARG A 49 0.30 1.08 10.32
CA ARG A 49 -0.49 0.63 11.49
C ARG A 49 -1.94 1.14 11.52
N GLU A 50 -2.18 2.35 11.06
CA GLU A 50 -3.50 2.94 10.82
C GLU A 50 -3.60 3.46 9.37
N ALA A 51 -4.83 3.74 8.92
CA ALA A 51 -5.06 4.46 7.68
C ALA A 51 -4.62 5.92 7.82
N ILE A 52 -3.67 6.36 6.99
CA ILE A 52 -3.15 7.73 7.02
C ILE A 52 -3.94 8.62 6.07
N ALA A 53 -4.18 8.17 4.85
CA ALA A 53 -4.92 8.90 3.83
C ALA A 53 -5.45 7.97 2.73
N TRP A 54 -6.62 8.32 2.17
CA TRP A 54 -7.25 7.66 1.02
C TRP A 54 -7.70 8.71 0.01
N GLY A 55 -7.49 8.46 -1.28
CA GLY A 55 -7.90 9.36 -2.35
C GLY A 55 -6.89 9.40 -3.49
N GLU A 56 -6.82 10.54 -4.18
CA GLU A 56 -5.91 10.76 -5.30
C GLU A 56 -4.46 10.50 -4.92
N THR A 57 -3.78 9.64 -5.68
CA THR A 57 -2.42 9.17 -5.39
C THR A 57 -1.44 10.32 -5.20
N ALA A 58 -1.56 11.40 -5.97
CA ALA A 58 -0.69 12.58 -5.85
C ALA A 58 -0.84 13.29 -4.50
N GLN A 59 -2.05 13.33 -3.94
CA GLN A 59 -2.34 13.97 -2.65
C GLN A 59 -1.99 13.03 -1.49
N VAL A 60 -2.36 11.76 -1.62
CA VAL A 60 -2.12 10.72 -0.61
C VAL A 60 -0.62 10.50 -0.40
N LEU A 61 0.16 10.42 -1.48
CA LEU A 61 1.61 10.25 -1.41
C LEU A 61 2.36 11.59 -1.22
N SER A 62 1.76 12.59 -0.59
CA SER A 62 2.47 13.83 -0.26
C SER A 62 3.67 13.56 0.66
N VAL A 63 4.67 14.45 0.62
CA VAL A 63 5.86 14.36 1.48
C VAL A 63 5.48 14.30 2.96
N ALA A 64 4.45 15.03 3.37
CA ALA A 64 3.95 15.04 4.75
C ALA A 64 3.41 13.66 5.16
N ASN A 65 2.57 13.05 4.31
CA ASN A 65 1.98 11.75 4.59
C ASN A 65 3.02 10.63 4.59
N LEU A 66 3.97 10.66 3.65
CA LEU A 66 5.08 9.70 3.61
C LEU A 66 5.98 9.80 4.85
N ARG A 67 6.23 11.02 5.35
CA ARG A 67 6.93 11.22 6.63
C ARG A 67 6.12 10.69 7.81
N LYS A 68 4.82 10.96 7.88
CA LYS A 68 3.94 10.40 8.92
C LYS A 68 4.00 8.86 8.91
N ALA A 69 3.88 8.25 7.74
CA ALA A 69 3.96 6.80 7.57
C ALA A 69 5.29 6.21 8.06
N ARG A 70 6.41 6.83 7.68
CA ARG A 70 7.74 6.38 8.11
C ARG A 70 7.92 6.51 9.62
N ASN A 71 7.54 7.63 10.21
CA ASN A 71 7.63 7.84 11.65
C ASN A 71 6.81 6.81 12.43
N MET A 72 5.60 6.46 11.97
CA MET A 72 4.76 5.45 12.62
C MET A 72 5.31 4.02 12.47
N ALA A 73 5.96 3.73 11.34
CA ALA A 73 6.63 2.44 11.13
C ALA A 73 7.86 2.29 12.05
N GLU A 74 8.62 3.37 12.24
CA GLU A 74 9.82 3.41 13.08
C GLU A 74 9.51 3.54 14.58
N TYR A 75 8.30 3.97 14.96
CA TYR A 75 7.88 4.07 16.36
C TYR A 75 7.70 2.67 16.97
N TRP A 76 8.78 2.09 17.48
CA TRP A 76 8.70 0.90 18.33
C TRP A 76 8.05 1.30 19.66
N SER A 77 6.88 0.75 19.95
CA SER A 77 6.20 0.96 21.24
C SER A 77 6.57 -0.21 22.16
N PRO A 78 7.39 0.00 23.20
CA PRO A 78 7.71 -1.03 24.18
C PRO A 78 6.45 -1.54 24.90
N ASP A 79 5.44 -0.69 25.01
CA ASP A 79 4.18 -0.94 25.72
C ASP A 79 3.06 -1.42 24.78
N ALA A 80 3.39 -1.92 23.59
CA ALA A 80 2.39 -2.55 22.74
C ALA A 80 1.85 -3.78 23.49
N LEU A 81 0.59 -3.71 23.92
CA LEU A 81 -0.13 -4.87 24.45
C LEU A 81 -0.03 -6.00 23.43
N LEU A 82 0.45 -7.16 23.88
CA LEU A 82 0.50 -8.37 23.08
C LEU A 82 -0.88 -8.56 22.44
N CYS A 83 -0.91 -8.75 21.12
CA CYS A 83 -2.15 -9.18 20.48
C CYS A 83 -2.54 -10.51 21.14
N ASP A 84 -3.67 -10.51 21.85
CA ASP A 84 -4.31 -11.76 22.25
C ASP A 84 -4.61 -12.52 20.96
N ALA A 85 -3.81 -13.55 20.70
CA ALA A 85 -4.29 -14.66 19.90
C ALA A 85 -5.34 -15.31 20.81
N GLU A 86 -6.61 -15.00 20.57
CA GLU A 86 -7.69 -15.80 21.13
C GLU A 86 -7.42 -17.25 20.69
N ASP A 87 -6.91 -18.05 21.63
CA ASP A 87 -6.82 -19.50 21.48
C ASP A 87 -8.26 -20.00 21.30
N ASP A 88 -8.62 -20.31 20.05
CA ASP A 88 -9.82 -21.07 19.71
C ASP A 88 -9.80 -22.39 20.51
N ALA A 89 -10.66 -22.46 21.53
CA ALA A 89 -10.96 -23.68 22.29
C ALA A 89 -12.09 -24.49 21.63
#